data_AF-A0A921B759-F1
#
_entry.id   AF-A0A921B759-F1
#
_cell.length_a   1.000
_cell.length_b   1.000
_cell.length_c   1.000
_cell.angle_alpha   90.00
_cell.angle_beta   90.00
_cell.angle_gamma   90.00
#
_symmetry.space_group_name_H-M   'P 1'
#
loop_
_entity.id
_entity.type
_entity.pdbx_description
1 polymer ?
#
loop_
_entity_poly.entity_id
_entity_poly.type
_entity_poly.pdbx_seq_one_letter_code
_entity_poly.pdbx_strand_id
1 'polypeptide(L)'
;MAEFIPLLMFGVICLVLLAGFPVAFSLAGTALIFAGIGIISGNFDSSLLGTIPNRLFGDMTNTNLVAVPLFIFMGILFEKSNLAEDF
;
A
#
# COMPACT_ATOMS: atom_id res chain seq x y z
N MET A 1 -2.58 -5.83 27.70
CA MET A 1 -3.91 -5.88 27.05
C MET A 1 -3.93 -5.22 25.66
N ALA A 2 -3.08 -4.21 25.38
CA ALA A 2 -2.91 -3.64 24.04
C ALA A 2 -2.26 -4.58 23.01
N GLU A 3 -1.60 -5.65 23.46
CA GLU A 3 -0.90 -6.62 22.60
C GLU A 3 -1.84 -7.46 21.70
N PHE A 4 -3.13 -7.54 22.04
CA PHE A 4 -4.12 -8.26 21.23
C PHE A 4 -4.74 -7.41 20.11
N ILE A 5 -4.53 -6.09 20.12
CA ILE A 5 -5.07 -5.17 19.11
C ILE A 5 -4.62 -5.55 17.68
N PRO A 6 -3.34 -5.89 17.41
CA PRO A 6 -2.90 -6.31 16.07
C PRO A 6 -3.53 -7.63 15.63
N LEU A 7 -3.72 -8.57 16.56
CA LEU A 7 -4.34 -9.87 16.27
C LEU A 7 -5.83 -9.69 15.91
N LEU A 8 -6.51 -8.80 16.62
CA LEU A 8 -7.90 -8.44 16.34
C LEU A 8 -8.03 -7.70 15.01
N MET A 9 -7.10 -6.78 14.70
CA MET A 9 -7.03 -6.07 13.42
C MET A 9 -6.83 -7.05 12.25
N PHE A 10 -5.97 -8.04 12.41
CA PHE A 10 -5.75 -9.10 11.42
C PHE A 10 -7.03 -9.91 11.16
N GLY A 11 -7.71 -10.35 12.22
CA GLY A 11 -8.98 -11.08 12.08
C GLY A 11 -10.06 -10.27 11.36
N VAL A 12 -10.18 -8.98 11.68
CA VAL A 12 -11.13 -8.07 11.01
C VAL A 12 -10.78 -7.90 9.52
N ILE A 13 -9.51 -7.69 9.18
CA ILE A 13 -9.08 -7.55 7.78
C ILE A 13 -9.41 -8.81 6.97
N CYS A 14 -9.20 -9.99 7.54
CA CYS A 14 -9.52 -11.25 6.88
C CYS A 14 -11.02 -11.35 6.56
N LEU A 15 -11.89 -10.96 7.50
CA LEU A 15 -13.33 -10.96 7.26
C LEU A 15 -13.74 -9.93 6.18
N VAL A 16 -13.16 -8.73 6.18
CA VAL A 16 -13.46 -7.72 5.16
C VAL A 16 -12.99 -8.16 3.78
N LEU A 17 -11.84 -8.83 3.69
CA LEU A 17 -11.33 -9.38 2.42
C LEU A 17 -12.23 -10.50 1.89
N LEU A 18 -12.73 -11.38 2.78
CA LEU A 18 -13.67 -12.43 2.40
C LEU A 18 -15.03 -11.88 1.92
N ALA A 19 -15.40 -10.66 2.33
CA ALA A 19 -16.59 -9.98 1.83
C ALA A 19 -16.46 -9.50 0.36
N GLY A 20 -15.31 -9.68 -0.28
CA GLY A 20 -15.12 -9.43 -1.72
C GLY A 20 -14.89 -7.97 -2.10
N PHE A 21 -14.62 -7.09 -1.13
CA PHE A 21 -14.27 -5.69 -1.42
C PHE A 21 -12.85 -5.58 -2.02
N PRO A 22 -12.58 -4.56 -2.84
CA PRO A 22 -11.24 -4.32 -3.38
C PRO A 22 -10.21 -4.19 -2.25
N VAL A 23 -9.12 -4.96 -2.36
CA VAL A 23 -8.09 -5.15 -1.32
C VAL A 23 -7.54 -3.82 -0.79
N ALA A 24 -7.33 -2.83 -1.66
CA ALA A 24 -6.81 -1.52 -1.30
C ALA A 24 -7.73 -0.77 -0.31
N PHE A 25 -9.04 -0.78 -0.56
CA PHE A 25 -10.01 -0.11 0.31
C PHE A 25 -10.19 -0.84 1.63
N SER A 26 -10.20 -2.17 1.62
CA SER A 26 -10.29 -2.96 2.85
C SER A 26 -9.10 -2.70 3.77
N LEU A 27 -7.86 -2.69 3.23
CA LEU A 27 -6.65 -2.47 4.01
C LEU A 27 -6.57 -1.05 4.58
N ALA A 28 -6.83 -0.04 3.75
CA ALA A 28 -6.80 1.35 4.18
C ALA A 28 -7.91 1.66 5.20
N GLY A 29 -9.12 1.14 4.97
CA GLY A 29 -10.28 1.36 5.83
C GLY A 29 -10.12 0.75 7.22
N THR A 30 -9.74 -0.52 7.31
CA THR A 30 -9.51 -1.17 8.61
C THR A 30 -8.35 -0.54 9.35
N ALA A 31 -7.27 -0.14 8.66
CA ALA A 31 -6.15 0.55 9.28
C ALA A 31 -6.56 1.90 9.87
N LEU A 32 -7.37 2.69 9.15
CA LEU A 32 -7.90 3.97 9.64
C LEU A 32 -8.84 3.81 10.84
N ILE A 33 -9.74 2.82 10.82
CA ILE A 33 -10.66 2.54 11.92
C ILE A 33 -9.89 2.16 13.18
N PHE A 34 -8.91 1.25 13.07
CA PHE A 34 -8.09 0.84 14.20
C PHE A 34 -7.15 1.95 14.68
N ALA A 35 -6.63 2.79 13.80
CA ALA A 35 -5.88 3.98 14.18
C ALA A 35 -6.75 4.96 15.00
N GLY A 36 -7.98 5.22 14.55
CA GLY A 36 -8.94 6.06 15.28
C GLY A 36 -9.28 5.52 16.67
N ILE A 37 -9.55 4.21 16.77
CA ILE A 37 -9.80 3.54 18.06
C ILE A 37 -8.55 3.61 18.96
N GLY A 38 -7.36 3.43 18.40
CA GLY A 38 -6.10 3.52 19.12
C GLY A 38 -5.82 4.91 19.71
N ILE A 39 -6.20 5.97 18.99
CA ILE A 39 -6.06 7.37 19.45
C ILE A 39 -7.01 7.65 20.61
N ILE A 40 -8.27 7.25 20.50
CA ILE A 40 -9.27 7.42 21.56
C ILE A 40 -8.87 6.62 22.81
N SER A 41 -8.32 5.42 22.61
CA SER A 41 -7.85 4.58 23.71
C SER A 41 -6.52 5.04 24.33
N GLY A 42 -5.88 6.10 23.80
CA GLY A 42 -4.61 6.64 24.28
C GLY A 42 -3.39 5.74 24.01
N ASN A 43 -3.56 4.65 23.25
CA ASN A 43 -2.51 3.69 22.92
C ASN A 43 -1.79 4.03 21.60
N PHE A 44 -2.27 5.03 20.86
CA PHE A 44 -1.75 5.43 19.55
C PHE A 44 -1.58 6.94 19.48
N ASP A 45 -0.38 7.38 19.09
CA ASP A 45 -0.07 8.81 18.93
C ASP A 45 -0.65 9.31 17.59
N SER A 46 -1.47 10.36 17.64
CA SER A 46 -2.04 11.00 16.46
C SER A 46 -0.98 11.55 15.50
N SER A 47 0.25 11.80 15.96
CA SER A 47 1.40 12.22 15.15
C SER A 47 1.74 11.22 14.04
N LEU A 48 1.48 9.92 14.26
CA LEU A 48 1.75 8.86 13.28
C LEU A 48 0.88 8.96 12.02
N LEU A 49 -0.32 9.53 12.12
CA LEU A 49 -1.18 9.81 10.95
C LEU A 49 -0.56 10.88 10.05
N GLY A 50 0.10 11.88 10.64
CA GLY A 50 0.79 12.94 9.89
C GLY A 50 2.02 12.45 9.13
N THR A 51 2.54 11.26 9.47
CA THR A 51 3.68 10.65 8.78
C THR A 51 3.27 9.82 7.55
N ILE A 52 1.98 9.57 7.35
CA ILE A 52 1.47 8.78 6.21
C ILE A 52 1.89 9.37 4.86
N PRO A 53 1.71 10.69 4.59
CA PRO A 53 2.12 11.27 3.32
C PRO A 53 3.62 11.14 3.09
N ASN A 54 4.43 11.37 4.13
CA ASN A 54 5.88 11.28 4.03
C ASN A 54 6.35 9.86 3.64
N ARG A 55 5.72 8.82 4.20
CA ARG A 55 5.98 7.42 3.82
C ARG A 55 5.56 7.14 2.37
N LEU A 56 4.40 7.64 1.94
CA LEU A 56 3.92 7.45 0.57
C LEU A 56 4.86 8.11 -0.46
N PHE A 57 5.34 9.32 -0.19
CA PHE A 57 6.34 9.98 -1.04
C PHE A 57 7.67 9.23 -1.03
N GLY A 58 8.06 8.64 0.11
CA GLY A 58 9.20 7.73 0.20
C GLY A 58 9.09 6.56 -0.78
N ASP A 59 7.94 5.87 -0.80
CA ASP A 59 7.69 4.76 -1.73
C ASP A 59 7.72 5.19 -3.19
N MET A 60 7.23 6.40 -3.53
CA MET A 60 7.32 6.93 -4.90
C MET A 60 8.76 7.15 -5.38
N THR A 61 9.71 7.37 -4.47
CA THR A 61 11.15 7.50 -4.80
C THR A 61 11.87 6.15 -4.92
N ASN A 62 11.18 5.04 -4.69
CA ASN A 62 11.77 3.71 -4.70
C ASN A 62 12.24 3.29 -6.11
N THR A 63 13.52 2.96 -6.22
CA THR A 63 14.16 2.56 -7.48
C THR A 63 13.52 1.32 -8.11
N ASN A 64 12.92 0.41 -7.31
CA ASN A 64 12.21 -0.75 -7.84
C ASN A 64 10.94 -0.35 -8.61
N LEU A 65 10.20 0.65 -8.14
CA LEU A 65 9.00 1.14 -8.82
C LEU A 65 9.36 1.90 -10.10
N VAL A 66 10.52 2.56 -10.14
CA VAL A 66 11.08 3.20 -11.34
C VAL A 66 11.42 2.19 -12.44
N ALA A 67 11.71 0.93 -12.09
CA ALA A 67 11.99 -0.12 -13.08
C ALA A 67 10.77 -0.43 -13.97
N VAL A 68 9.53 -0.29 -13.46
CA VAL A 68 8.29 -0.59 -14.21
C VAL A 68 8.11 0.32 -15.43
N PRO A 69 8.12 1.66 -15.33
CA PRO A 69 8.01 2.53 -16.50
C PRO A 69 9.22 2.43 -17.43
N LEU A 70 10.42 2.18 -16.91
CA LEU A 70 11.61 1.93 -17.74
C LEU A 70 11.48 0.66 -18.57
N PHE A 71 10.92 -0.41 -18.00
CA PHE A 71 10.65 -1.65 -18.72
C PHE A 71 9.64 -1.43 -19.86
N ILE A 72 8.57 -0.67 -19.60
CA ILE A 72 7.61 -0.29 -20.63
C ILE A 72 8.28 0.58 -21.71
N PHE A 73 9.13 1.54 -21.32
CA PHE A 73 9.86 2.38 -22.25
C PHE A 73 10.78 1.58 -23.17
N MET A 74 11.55 0.63 -22.62
CA MET A 74 12.39 -0.29 -23.39
C MET A 74 11.55 -1.09 -24.40
N GLY A 75 10.41 -1.63 -23.97
CA GLY A 75 9.48 -2.34 -24.86
C GLY A 75 9.01 -1.49 -26.04
N ILE A 76 8.55 -0.26 -25.76
CA ILE A 76 8.09 0.68 -26.79
C ILE A 76 9.23 1.10 -27.73
N LEU A 77 10.45 1.26 -27.20
CA LEU A 77 11.60 1.66 -28.00
C LEU A 77 12.04 0.55 -28.95
N PHE A 78 11.99 -0.71 -28.52
CA PHE A 78 12.23 -1.87 -29.39
C PHE A 78 11.14 -2.06 -30.44
N GLU A 79 9.87 -1.85 -30.08
CA GLU A 79 8.76 -1.89 -31.04
C GLU A 79 8.91 -0.79 -32.11
N LYS A 80 9.27 0.44 -31.73
CA LYS A 80 9.44 1.56 -32.67
C LYS A 80 10.69 1.51 -33.53
N SER A 81 11.72 0.78 -33.12
CA SER A 81 12.99 0.70 -33.86
C SER A 81 13.00 -0.43 -34.91
N ASN A 82 11.93 -1.21 -35.02
CA ASN A 82 11.84 -2.44 -35.84
C ASN A 82 12.95 -3.48 -35.55
N LEU A 83 13.79 -3.26 -34.53
CA LEU A 83 14.82 -4.21 -34.08
C LEU A 83 14.21 -5.46 -33.45
N ALA A 84 12.92 -5.43 -33.10
CA ALA A 84 12.18 -6.58 -32.60
C ALA A 84 11.75 -7.56 -33.72
N GLU A 85 11.72 -7.12 -34.98
CA GLU A 85 11.24 -7.92 -36.12
C GLU A 85 12.37 -8.73 -36.79
N ASP A 86 13.63 -8.36 -36.52
CA ASP A 86 14.84 -9.00 -37.06
C ASP A 86 15.38 -10.16 -36.19
N PHE A 87 14.64 -10.62 -35.16
CA PHE A 87 15.00 -11.76 -34.30
C PHE A 87 14.13 -13.01 -34.54
#